data_AF-A0A7Y4U5Z0-F1
#
_entry.id   AF-A0A7Y4U5Z0-F1
#
_cell.length_a   1.000
_cell.length_b   1.000
_cell.length_c   1.000
_cell.angle_alpha   90.00
_cell.angle_beta   90.00
_cell.angle_gamma   90.00
#
_symmetry.space_group_name_H-M   'P 1'
#
loop_
_entity.id
_entity.type
_entity.pdbx_description
1 polymer ?
#
loop_
_entity_poly.entity_id
_entity_poly.type
_entity_poly.pdbx_seq_one_letter_code
_entity_poly.pdbx_strand_id
1 'polypeptide(L)'
;MTHHEIKELLPLYAVGGLEVESVTAIEQHLAQPCESCAAELREWQGVVDLIPLGVMPVQPSDAIKGRLLNRIRQERGAKVVQLRPRRERPRRWRPLVVGIPLAAAAALLLTFAGLRYQAALQTATDQQSRADQVAMLLAREQEKLASQERERQQLALQVQEHQRATTEKSQQVARLEAALTAQQQFVSQQDQVLTRLRRQLAASTPVVVPSPKPSPSIEVAKYEREVEKLKTALAHAQEKLGENERSLQEVHTTLAQQRQQAEAGTRELVALREAVARQRGVIEVLTTPGLQVRPLRQAKSGVATQGHVLWNDQRKAWVFYAFGMPPAPEGKEYQVWFMTDKEGPVSAGLFSPDQDGVGQVLAATPSRFHGDIRAVAVTLEPAGGLPKPSGEMYLRGSL
;
A
#
# COMPACT_ATOMS: atom_id res chain seq x y z
N MET A 1 12.15 23.57 -37.35
CA MET A 1 11.71 23.16 -36.00
C MET A 1 12.83 22.42 -35.32
N THR A 2 13.03 22.65 -34.04
CA THR A 2 14.00 21.91 -33.23
C THR A 2 13.44 20.54 -32.87
N HIS A 3 14.31 19.59 -32.48
CA HIS A 3 13.90 18.25 -32.06
C HIS A 3 12.94 18.28 -30.85
N HIS A 4 13.15 19.22 -29.93
CA HIS A 4 12.29 19.43 -28.77
C HIS A 4 10.90 19.96 -29.15
N GLU A 5 10.82 20.97 -30.01
CA GLU A 5 9.55 21.50 -30.54
C GLU A 5 8.74 20.42 -31.26
N ILE A 6 9.40 19.53 -32.00
CA ILE A 6 8.73 18.43 -32.69
C ILE A 6 8.08 17.48 -31.67
N LYS A 7 8.79 17.11 -30.60
CA LYS A 7 8.26 16.24 -29.53
C LYS A 7 7.02 16.84 -28.87
N GLU A 8 7.04 18.13 -28.55
CA GLU A 8 5.89 18.80 -27.92
C GLU A 8 4.65 18.80 -28.82
N LEU A 9 4.83 18.74 -30.14
CA LEU A 9 3.73 18.74 -31.10
C LEU A 9 3.28 17.34 -31.52
N LEU A 10 3.98 16.26 -31.14
CA LEU A 10 3.56 14.88 -31.46
C LEU A 10 2.16 14.50 -30.96
N PRO A 11 1.68 14.92 -29.76
CA PRO A 11 0.32 14.62 -29.32
C PRO A 11 -0.73 15.25 -30.24
N LEU A 12 -0.52 16.52 -30.62
CA LEU A 12 -1.40 17.27 -31.53
C LEU A 12 -1.33 16.72 -32.96
N TYR A 13 -0.16 16.29 -33.41
CA TYR A 13 0.01 15.60 -34.69
C TYR A 13 -0.76 14.27 -34.71
N ALA A 14 -0.67 13.47 -33.65
CA ALA A 14 -1.33 12.16 -33.54
C ALA A 14 -2.86 12.25 -33.62
N VAL A 15 -3.46 13.30 -33.04
CA VAL A 15 -4.92 13.54 -33.10
C VAL A 15 -5.35 14.28 -34.38
N GLY A 16 -4.41 14.69 -35.24
CA GLY A 16 -4.68 15.44 -36.47
C GLY A 16 -5.06 16.91 -36.24
N GLY A 17 -4.61 17.51 -35.14
CA GLY A 17 -4.96 18.87 -34.70
C GLY A 17 -3.95 19.97 -35.06
N LEU A 18 -3.01 19.72 -35.96
CA LEU A 18 -1.97 20.68 -36.35
C LEU A 18 -2.26 21.39 -37.68
N GLU A 19 -1.69 22.58 -37.82
CA GLU A 19 -1.68 23.32 -39.09
C GLU A 19 -0.77 22.63 -40.13
N VAL A 20 -1.07 22.83 -41.42
CA VAL A 20 -0.42 22.14 -42.55
C VAL A 20 1.10 22.36 -42.58
N GLU A 21 1.56 23.54 -42.17
CA GLU A 21 2.99 23.87 -42.10
C GLU A 21 3.72 23.03 -41.04
N SER A 22 3.11 22.83 -39.86
CA SER A 22 3.68 22.01 -38.78
C SER A 22 3.65 20.52 -39.11
N VAL A 23 2.58 20.03 -39.75
CA VAL A 23 2.47 18.64 -40.22
C VAL A 23 3.62 18.32 -41.18
N THR A 24 3.88 19.19 -42.15
CA THR A 24 4.93 18.99 -43.15
C THR A 24 6.32 18.94 -42.50
N ALA A 25 6.59 19.81 -41.52
CA ALA A 25 7.86 19.83 -40.79
C ALA A 25 8.08 18.56 -39.96
N ILE A 26 7.02 18.02 -39.34
CA ILE A 26 7.07 16.76 -38.59
C ILE A 26 7.29 15.57 -39.54
N GLU A 27 6.57 15.50 -40.67
CA GLU A 27 6.73 14.43 -41.66
C GLU A 27 8.13 14.41 -42.28
N GLN A 28 8.70 15.57 -42.58
CA GLN A 28 10.09 15.69 -43.05
C GLN A 28 11.10 15.20 -42.00
N HIS A 29 10.84 15.46 -40.72
CA HIS A 29 11.67 14.95 -39.63
C HIS A 29 11.54 13.43 -39.45
N LEU A 30 10.31 12.90 -39.52
CA LEU A 30 10.03 11.46 -39.40
C LEU A 30 10.50 10.66 -40.62
N ALA A 31 10.69 11.31 -41.77
CA ALA A 31 11.35 10.72 -42.93
C ALA A 31 12.85 10.45 -42.68
N GLN A 32 13.45 11.08 -41.66
CA GLN A 32 14.79 10.78 -41.17
C GLN A 32 14.73 9.76 -40.02
N PRO A 33 15.76 8.89 -39.83
CA PRO A 33 15.76 7.86 -38.79
C PRO A 33 15.94 8.46 -37.39
N CYS A 34 14.87 9.01 -36.81
CA CYS A 34 14.82 9.51 -35.44
C CYS A 34 13.98 8.57 -34.56
N GLU A 35 14.65 7.60 -33.92
CA GLU A 35 13.97 6.58 -33.10
C GLU A 35 13.17 7.17 -31.93
N SER A 36 13.66 8.25 -31.32
CA SER A 36 13.00 8.85 -30.14
C SER A 36 11.65 9.48 -30.49
N CYS A 37 11.57 10.27 -31.57
CA CYS A 37 10.32 10.86 -32.04
C CYS A 37 9.37 9.80 -32.61
N ALA A 38 9.90 8.78 -33.30
CA ALA A 38 9.08 7.68 -33.81
C ALA A 38 8.51 6.79 -32.69
N ALA A 39 9.25 6.58 -31.60
CA ALA A 39 8.77 5.85 -30.43
C ALA A 39 7.65 6.63 -29.71
N GLU A 40 7.88 7.90 -29.43
CA GLU A 40 6.90 8.76 -28.75
C GLU A 40 5.63 8.96 -29.59
N LEU A 41 5.75 9.11 -30.92
CA LEU A 41 4.59 9.15 -31.80
C LEU A 41 3.76 7.87 -31.74
N ARG A 42 4.39 6.69 -31.69
CA ARG A 42 3.66 5.42 -31.57
C ARG A 42 2.93 5.29 -30.24
N GLU A 43 3.48 5.84 -29.15
CA GLU A 43 2.79 5.89 -27.86
C GLU A 43 1.53 6.77 -27.95
N TRP A 44 1.65 7.97 -28.51
CA TRP A 44 0.49 8.86 -28.72
C TRP A 44 -0.54 8.29 -29.70
N GLN A 45 -0.10 7.64 -30.79
CA GLN A 45 -0.99 6.91 -31.70
C GLN A 45 -1.75 5.79 -30.97
N GLY A 46 -1.08 5.05 -30.09
CA GLY A 46 -1.73 4.06 -29.23
C GLY A 46 -2.81 4.64 -28.32
N VAL A 47 -2.62 5.86 -27.81
CA VAL A 47 -3.66 6.57 -27.03
C VAL A 47 -4.81 7.01 -27.93
N VAL A 48 -4.52 7.55 -29.12
CA VAL A 48 -5.53 7.98 -30.10
C VAL A 48 -6.37 6.80 -30.58
N ASP A 49 -5.78 5.62 -30.75
CA ASP A 49 -6.49 4.38 -31.13
C ASP A 49 -7.53 3.94 -30.09
N LEU A 50 -7.41 4.39 -28.84
CA LEU A 50 -8.40 4.14 -27.78
C LEU A 50 -9.58 5.11 -27.81
N ILE A 51 -9.41 6.31 -28.39
CA ILE A 51 -10.46 7.34 -28.44
C ILE A 51 -11.75 6.81 -29.09
N PRO A 52 -11.71 6.09 -30.24
CA PRO A 52 -12.91 5.51 -30.85
C PRO A 52 -13.71 4.57 -29.94
N LEU A 53 -13.09 3.98 -28.92
CA LEU A 53 -13.80 3.12 -27.95
C LEU A 53 -14.69 3.90 -26.99
N GLY A 54 -14.40 5.20 -26.78
CA GLY A 54 -15.20 6.11 -25.97
C GLY A 54 -16.24 6.90 -26.76
N VAL A 55 -16.23 6.83 -28.09
CA VAL A 55 -17.14 7.59 -28.96
C VAL A 55 -18.38 6.75 -29.30
N MET A 56 -19.56 7.36 -29.24
CA MET A 56 -20.81 6.68 -29.63
C MET A 56 -20.78 6.32 -31.13
N PRO A 57 -20.94 5.05 -31.53
CA PRO A 57 -20.97 4.67 -32.93
C PRO A 57 -22.26 5.19 -33.59
N VAL A 58 -22.12 6.08 -34.57
CA VAL A 58 -23.22 6.53 -35.43
C VAL A 58 -23.29 5.60 -36.63
N GLN A 59 -24.44 4.96 -36.87
CA GLN A 59 -24.61 4.15 -38.07
C GLN A 59 -24.62 5.05 -39.32
N PRO A 60 -23.72 4.82 -40.31
CA PRO A 60 -23.76 5.57 -41.55
C PRO A 60 -25.02 5.20 -42.35
N SER A 61 -25.56 6.15 -43.11
CA SER A 61 -26.72 5.87 -43.96
C SER A 61 -26.39 4.82 -45.03
N ASP A 62 -27.38 3.99 -45.38
CA ASP A 62 -27.21 2.92 -46.38
C ASP A 62 -26.76 3.45 -47.74
N ALA A 63 -27.12 4.70 -48.07
CA ALA A 63 -26.69 5.38 -49.27
C ALA A 63 -25.16 5.62 -49.31
N ILE A 64 -24.51 5.89 -48.16
CA ILE A 64 -23.05 6.06 -48.09
C ILE A 64 -22.36 4.71 -48.25
N LYS A 65 -22.85 3.68 -47.55
CA LYS A 65 -22.32 2.31 -47.66
C LYS A 65 -22.43 1.78 -49.09
N GLY A 66 -23.58 2.00 -49.73
CA GLY A 66 -23.81 1.63 -51.13
C GLY A 66 -22.85 2.33 -52.09
N ARG A 67 -22.64 3.65 -51.94
CA ARG A 67 -21.67 4.42 -52.74
C ARG A 67 -20.23 3.91 -52.55
N LEU A 68 -19.81 3.64 -51.32
CA LEU A 68 -18.47 3.13 -51.02
C LEU A 68 -18.25 1.74 -51.62
N LEU A 69 -19.19 0.81 -51.43
CA LEU A 69 -19.09 -0.55 -51.97
C LEU A 69 -19.09 -0.56 -53.50
N ASN A 70 -19.84 0.34 -54.13
CA ASN A 70 -19.80 0.51 -55.59
C ASN A 70 -18.45 1.08 -56.06
N ARG A 71 -17.89 2.07 -55.35
CA ARG A 71 -16.55 2.60 -55.66
C ARG A 71 -15.46 1.54 -55.51
N ILE A 72 -15.46 0.76 -54.43
CA ILE A 72 -14.54 -0.37 -54.24
C ILE A 72 -14.71 -1.42 -55.36
N ARG A 73 -15.94 -1.68 -55.81
CA ARG A 73 -16.22 -2.62 -56.91
C ARG A 73 -15.69 -2.11 -58.26
N GLN A 74 -15.78 -0.80 -58.50
CA GLN A 74 -15.25 -0.15 -59.70
C GLN A 74 -13.71 -0.09 -59.67
N GLU A 75 -13.10 0.17 -58.51
CA GLU A 75 -11.64 0.10 -58.33
C GLU A 75 -11.12 -1.35 -58.41
N ARG A 76 -11.90 -2.33 -57.94
CA ARG A 76 -11.68 -3.77 -58.18
C ARG A 76 -11.89 -4.21 -59.63
N GLY A 77 -12.16 -3.28 -60.55
CA GLY A 77 -11.99 -3.49 -61.99
C GLY A 77 -10.56 -3.90 -62.39
N ALA A 78 -9.58 -3.77 -61.48
CA ALA A 78 -8.30 -4.45 -61.59
C ALA A 78 -8.49 -5.98 -61.44
N LYS A 79 -8.56 -6.68 -62.59
CA LYS A 79 -8.40 -8.13 -62.78
C LYS A 79 -8.45 -8.95 -61.49
N VAL A 80 -9.64 -9.40 -61.10
CA VAL A 80 -9.74 -10.58 -60.25
C VAL A 80 -9.13 -11.74 -61.05
N VAL A 81 -7.88 -12.08 -60.73
CA VAL A 81 -7.22 -13.27 -61.28
C VAL A 81 -7.99 -14.47 -60.75
N GLN A 82 -8.91 -15.02 -61.55
CA GLN A 82 -9.44 -16.35 -61.29
C GLN A 82 -8.29 -17.33 -61.42
N LEU A 83 -7.88 -17.94 -60.30
CA LEU A 83 -6.94 -19.04 -60.29
C LEU A 83 -7.59 -20.23 -61.02
N ARG A 84 -7.28 -20.40 -62.31
CA ARG A 84 -7.60 -21.63 -63.05
C ARG A 84 -6.90 -22.81 -62.35
N PRO A 85 -7.58 -23.94 -62.08
CA PRO A 85 -6.92 -25.13 -61.58
C PRO A 85 -5.89 -25.57 -62.63
N ARG A 86 -4.62 -25.55 -62.23
CA ARG A 86 -3.47 -25.87 -63.06
C ARG A 86 -3.48 -27.37 -63.33
N ARG A 87 -3.80 -27.78 -64.56
CA ARG A 87 -3.55 -29.15 -65.04
C ARG A 87 -2.05 -29.43 -64.90
N GLU A 88 -1.70 -30.29 -63.96
CA GLU A 88 -0.32 -30.71 -63.72
C GLU A 88 0.18 -31.52 -64.92
N ARG A 89 1.25 -31.03 -65.55
CA ARG A 89 2.12 -31.84 -66.41
C ARG A 89 3.31 -32.29 -65.54
N PRO A 90 3.75 -33.55 -65.64
CA PRO A 90 4.81 -34.07 -64.78
C PRO A 90 6.12 -33.43 -65.21
N ARG A 91 6.63 -32.50 -64.38
CA ARG A 91 7.89 -31.82 -64.62
C ARG A 91 8.90 -32.34 -63.61
N ARG A 92 9.94 -32.99 -64.16
CA ARG A 92 11.12 -33.50 -63.45
C ARG A 92 11.65 -32.49 -62.43
N TRP A 93 12.03 -33.05 -61.29
CA TRP A 93 12.34 -32.38 -60.04
C TRP A 93 13.67 -31.63 -60.12
N ARG A 94 13.67 -30.38 -59.64
CA ARG A 94 14.83 -29.70 -59.05
C ARG A 94 14.35 -28.93 -57.81
N PRO A 95 14.51 -29.47 -56.58
CA PRO A 95 14.13 -28.77 -55.36
C PRO A 95 15.36 -28.10 -54.75
N LEU A 96 15.36 -26.78 -54.56
CA LEU A 96 16.18 -26.13 -53.51
C LEU A 96 15.94 -24.63 -53.25
N VAL A 97 15.10 -23.89 -53.99
CA VAL A 97 15.11 -22.41 -53.86
C VAL A 97 13.87 -21.79 -53.16
N VAL A 98 12.86 -22.57 -52.76
CA VAL A 98 11.61 -22.00 -52.17
C VAL A 98 11.48 -22.23 -50.65
N GLY A 99 12.32 -23.07 -50.03
CA GLY A 99 12.24 -23.34 -48.57
C GLY A 99 12.91 -22.30 -47.67
N ILE A 100 13.85 -21.52 -48.21
CA ILE A 100 14.71 -20.62 -47.43
C ILE A 100 13.96 -19.38 -46.87
N PRO A 101 13.06 -18.68 -47.60
CA PRO A 101 12.42 -17.47 -47.06
C PRO A 101 11.37 -17.76 -45.97
N LEU A 102 10.68 -18.91 -46.02
CA LEU A 102 9.69 -19.31 -45.02
C LEU A 102 10.33 -19.82 -43.72
N ALA A 103 11.45 -20.54 -43.82
CA ALA A 103 12.22 -20.98 -42.66
C ALA A 103 12.88 -19.78 -41.94
N ALA A 104 13.36 -18.78 -42.68
CA ALA A 104 13.95 -17.57 -42.10
C ALA A 104 12.91 -16.71 -41.35
N ALA A 105 11.69 -16.57 -41.90
CA ALA A 105 10.60 -15.87 -41.22
C ALA A 105 10.13 -16.58 -39.94
N ALA A 106 10.02 -17.91 -39.96
CA ALA A 106 9.68 -18.70 -38.79
C ALA A 106 10.78 -18.62 -37.71
N ALA A 107 12.06 -18.62 -38.10
CA ALA A 107 13.17 -18.44 -37.17
C ALA A 107 13.14 -17.07 -36.51
N LEU A 108 12.86 -15.99 -37.25
CA LEU A 108 12.73 -14.64 -36.69
C LEU A 108 11.55 -14.48 -35.72
N LEU A 109 10.42 -15.14 -36.00
CA LEU A 109 9.28 -15.15 -35.08
C LEU A 109 9.60 -15.91 -33.79
N LEU A 110 10.30 -17.04 -33.88
CA LEU A 110 10.71 -17.82 -32.70
C LEU A 110 11.75 -17.07 -31.86
N THR A 111 12.72 -16.39 -32.49
CA THR A 111 13.70 -15.58 -31.75
C THR A 111 13.03 -14.36 -31.13
N PHE A 112 12.12 -13.69 -31.82
CA PHE A 112 11.37 -12.57 -31.26
C PHE A 112 10.47 -13.02 -30.09
N ALA A 113 9.73 -14.12 -30.25
CA ALA A 113 8.94 -14.71 -29.17
C ALA A 113 9.82 -15.14 -27.98
N GLY A 114 11.00 -15.72 -28.25
CA GLY A 114 11.99 -16.09 -27.25
C GLY A 114 12.52 -14.87 -26.48
N LEU A 115 12.88 -13.78 -27.17
CA LEU A 115 13.33 -12.54 -26.55
C LEU A 115 12.22 -11.89 -25.71
N ARG A 116 10.96 -11.94 -26.19
CA ARG A 116 9.80 -11.45 -25.43
C ARG A 116 9.54 -12.30 -24.19
N TYR A 117 9.64 -13.62 -24.30
CA TYR A 117 9.52 -14.54 -23.17
C TYR A 117 10.65 -14.33 -22.15
N GLN A 118 11.88 -14.12 -22.63
CA GLN A 118 13.05 -13.87 -21.80
C GLN A 118 12.96 -12.51 -21.08
N ALA A 119 12.47 -11.46 -21.76
CA ALA A 119 12.20 -10.16 -21.14
C ALA A 119 11.06 -10.24 -20.10
N ALA A 120 10.01 -11.03 -20.36
CA ALA A 120 8.93 -11.27 -19.39
C ALA A 120 9.41 -12.05 -18.15
N LEU A 121 10.34 -13.00 -18.34
CA LEU A 121 10.99 -13.68 -17.22
C LEU A 121 11.88 -12.72 -16.42
N GLN A 122 12.63 -11.84 -17.11
CA GLN A 122 13.47 -10.84 -16.45
C GLN A 122 12.66 -9.86 -15.59
N THR A 123 11.52 -9.36 -16.09
CA THR A 123 10.66 -8.46 -15.30
C THR A 123 10.01 -9.16 -14.12
N ALA A 124 9.69 -10.46 -14.24
CA ALA A 124 9.21 -11.27 -13.11
C ALA A 124 10.31 -11.42 -12.04
N THR A 125 11.55 -11.71 -12.43
CA THR A 125 12.68 -11.81 -11.49
C THR A 125 13.02 -10.47 -10.84
N ASP A 126 12.89 -9.35 -11.57
CA ASP A 126 13.15 -8.01 -11.04
C ASP A 126 12.05 -7.56 -10.05
N GLN A 127 10.79 -7.96 -10.29
CA GLN A 127 9.73 -7.75 -9.30
C GLN A 127 9.97 -8.57 -8.02
N GLN A 128 10.45 -9.80 -8.17
CA GLN A 128 10.75 -10.65 -7.04
C GLN A 128 11.94 -10.13 -6.22
N SER A 129 13.02 -9.67 -6.88
CA SER A 129 14.17 -9.07 -6.20
C SER A 129 13.80 -7.79 -5.44
N ARG A 130 12.93 -6.93 -5.98
CA ARG A 130 12.40 -5.75 -5.28
C ARG A 130 11.54 -6.13 -4.07
N ALA A 131 10.71 -7.17 -4.20
CA ALA A 131 9.92 -7.68 -3.09
C ALA A 131 10.82 -8.20 -1.95
N ASP A 132 11.87 -8.93 -2.30
CA ASP A 132 12.87 -9.44 -1.36
C ASP A 132 13.65 -8.30 -0.68
N GLN A 133 13.99 -7.23 -1.41
CA GLN A 133 14.61 -6.03 -0.82
C GLN A 133 13.71 -5.36 0.21
N VAL A 134 12.42 -5.18 -0.10
CA VAL A 134 11.45 -4.60 0.86
C VAL A 134 11.26 -5.51 2.06
N ALA A 135 11.18 -6.82 1.86
CA ALA A 135 11.10 -7.79 2.96
C ALA A 135 12.34 -7.74 3.85
N MET A 136 13.53 -7.61 3.28
CA MET A 136 14.78 -7.46 4.03
C MET A 136 14.82 -6.15 4.84
N LEU A 137 14.37 -5.03 4.27
CA LEU A 137 14.28 -3.75 4.99
C LEU A 137 13.28 -3.82 6.15
N LEU A 138 12.11 -4.43 5.93
CA LEU A 138 11.11 -4.64 6.97
C LEU A 138 11.65 -5.55 8.08
N ALA A 139 12.34 -6.63 7.73
CA ALA A 139 12.97 -7.53 8.71
C ALA A 139 14.02 -6.79 9.55
N ARG A 140 14.84 -5.92 8.93
CA ARG A 140 15.85 -5.13 9.63
C ARG A 140 15.22 -4.12 10.60
N GLU A 141 14.12 -3.48 10.23
CA GLU A 141 13.37 -2.60 11.14
C GLU A 141 12.71 -3.40 12.28
N GLN A 142 12.15 -4.58 11.99
CA GLN A 142 11.60 -5.44 13.03
C GLN A 142 12.66 -5.91 14.03
N GLU A 143 13.86 -6.24 13.56
CA GLU A 143 14.97 -6.62 14.42
C GLU A 143 15.43 -5.46 15.31
N LYS A 144 15.44 -4.23 14.78
CA LYS A 144 15.74 -3.02 15.53
C LYS A 144 14.68 -2.70 16.59
N LEU A 145 13.40 -2.87 16.27
CA LEU A 145 12.32 -2.75 17.25
C LEU A 145 12.44 -3.81 18.35
N ALA A 146 12.77 -5.05 17.97
CA ALA A 146 12.96 -6.14 18.92
C ALA A 146 14.18 -5.91 19.84
N SER A 147 15.27 -5.34 19.33
CA SER A 147 16.44 -5.00 20.14
C SER A 147 16.13 -3.88 21.15
N GLN A 148 15.41 -2.84 20.73
CA GLN A 148 14.96 -1.77 21.62
C GLN A 148 13.97 -2.26 22.68
N GLU A 149 13.10 -3.22 22.33
CA GLU A 149 12.16 -3.79 23.30
C GLU A 149 12.88 -4.62 24.37
N ARG A 150 13.96 -5.34 24.00
CA ARG A 150 14.84 -6.02 24.97
C ARG A 150 15.58 -5.03 25.86
N GLU A 151 16.12 -3.94 25.31
CA GLU A 151 16.79 -2.88 26.08
C GLU A 151 15.84 -2.25 27.10
N ARG A 152 14.60 -1.94 26.69
CA ARG A 152 13.55 -1.47 27.59
C ARG A 152 13.26 -2.46 28.73
N GLN A 153 13.17 -3.75 28.42
CA GLN A 153 12.93 -4.79 29.44
C GLN A 153 14.09 -4.86 30.45
N GLN A 154 15.34 -4.74 29.98
CA GLN A 154 16.51 -4.70 30.86
C GLN A 154 16.51 -3.47 31.78
N LEU A 155 16.21 -2.29 31.22
CA LEU A 155 16.10 -1.05 32.01
C LEU A 155 14.99 -1.15 33.06
N ALA A 156 13.84 -1.75 32.71
CA ALA A 156 12.74 -1.95 33.65
C ALA A 156 13.14 -2.85 34.83
N LEU A 157 13.91 -3.91 34.57
CA LEU A 157 14.45 -4.77 35.63
C LEU A 157 15.45 -4.02 36.52
N GLN A 158 16.36 -3.23 35.93
CA GLN A 158 17.32 -2.41 36.71
C GLN A 158 16.63 -1.38 37.60
N VAL A 159 15.59 -0.71 37.10
CA VAL A 159 14.77 0.21 37.90
C VAL A 159 14.15 -0.52 39.08
N GLN A 160 13.59 -1.72 38.85
CA GLN A 160 12.99 -2.51 39.93
C GLN A 160 14.03 -2.94 40.98
N GLU A 161 15.21 -3.38 40.57
CA GLU A 161 16.30 -3.73 41.49
C GLU A 161 16.77 -2.53 42.30
N HIS A 162 16.94 -1.37 41.65
CA HIS A 162 17.31 -0.14 42.34
C HIS A 162 16.21 0.35 43.30
N GLN A 163 14.93 0.21 42.97
CA GLN A 163 13.82 0.50 43.89
C GLN A 163 13.88 -0.39 45.13
N ARG A 164 14.13 -1.70 44.95
CA ARG A 164 14.27 -2.64 46.08
C ARG A 164 15.45 -2.27 46.98
N ALA A 165 16.63 -2.05 46.39
CA ALA A 165 17.83 -1.66 47.15
C ALA A 165 17.66 -0.32 47.88
N THR A 166 16.98 0.65 47.25
CA THR A 166 16.66 1.95 47.87
C THR A 166 15.70 1.78 49.06
N THR A 167 14.71 0.90 48.92
CA THR A 167 13.75 0.56 50.00
C THR A 167 14.43 -0.17 51.16
N GLU A 168 15.33 -1.11 50.88
CA GLU A 168 16.10 -1.80 51.91
C GLU A 168 17.01 -0.83 52.69
N LYS A 169 17.74 0.03 51.98
CA LYS A 169 18.59 1.05 52.60
C LYS A 169 17.78 2.05 53.42
N SER A 170 16.61 2.50 52.93
CA SER A 170 15.76 3.42 53.69
C SER A 170 15.22 2.78 54.97
N GLN A 171 14.83 1.51 54.93
CA GLN A 171 14.45 0.74 56.12
C GLN A 171 15.62 0.58 57.10
N GLN A 172 16.83 0.35 56.60
CA GLN A 172 18.02 0.23 57.45
C GLN A 172 18.36 1.55 58.17
N VAL A 173 18.28 2.69 57.47
CA VAL A 173 18.44 4.01 58.07
C VAL A 173 17.39 4.24 59.16
N ALA A 174 16.11 3.95 58.88
CA ALA A 174 15.03 4.10 59.87
C ALA A 174 15.25 3.24 61.13
N ARG A 175 15.77 2.00 60.97
CA ARG A 175 16.13 1.13 62.10
C ARG A 175 17.27 1.69 62.93
N LEU A 176 18.33 2.19 62.28
CA LEU A 176 19.49 2.77 62.97
C LEU A 176 19.12 4.07 63.70
N GLU A 177 18.31 4.93 63.10
CA GLU A 177 17.81 6.15 63.74
C GLU A 177 16.94 5.84 64.97
N ALA A 178 16.07 4.84 64.88
CA ALA A 178 15.30 4.36 66.02
C ALA A 178 16.20 3.82 67.15
N ALA A 179 17.23 3.04 66.82
CA ALA A 179 18.19 2.52 67.80
C ALA A 179 19.00 3.64 68.47
N LEU A 180 19.45 4.63 67.70
CA LEU A 180 20.17 5.80 68.22
C LEU A 180 19.30 6.59 69.19
N THR A 181 18.03 6.80 68.84
CA THR A 181 17.05 7.51 69.69
C THR A 181 16.83 6.76 71.01
N ALA A 182 16.68 5.43 70.96
CA ALA A 182 16.53 4.60 72.16
C ALA A 182 17.78 4.65 73.05
N GLN A 183 18.98 4.64 72.46
CA GLN A 183 20.24 4.71 73.20
C GLN A 183 20.44 6.09 73.85
N GLN A 184 20.10 7.18 73.16
CA GLN A 184 20.10 8.53 73.74
C GLN A 184 19.10 8.65 74.91
N GLN A 185 17.91 8.07 74.77
CA GLN A 185 16.94 8.01 75.87
C GLN A 185 17.49 7.25 77.08
N PHE A 186 18.14 6.09 76.85
CA PHE A 186 18.76 5.30 77.91
C PHE A 186 19.87 6.06 78.65
N VAL A 187 20.76 6.74 77.93
CA VAL A 187 21.80 7.59 78.53
C VAL A 187 21.18 8.72 79.35
N SER A 188 20.14 9.39 78.83
CA SER A 188 19.45 10.45 79.57
C SER A 188 18.77 9.95 80.85
N GLN A 189 18.22 8.72 80.83
CA GLN A 189 17.67 8.08 82.02
C GLN A 189 18.75 7.75 83.06
N GLN A 190 19.89 7.21 82.62
CA GLN A 190 21.02 6.94 83.52
C GLN A 190 21.53 8.22 84.17
N ASP A 191 21.68 9.31 83.41
CA ASP A 191 22.10 10.61 83.97
C ASP A 191 21.09 11.16 84.97
N GLN A 192 19.79 11.00 84.73
CA GLN A 192 18.76 11.38 85.71
C GLN A 192 18.85 10.55 86.99
N VAL A 193 19.08 9.24 86.88
CA VAL A 193 19.25 8.34 88.04
C VAL A 193 20.52 8.68 88.82
N LEU A 194 21.65 8.87 88.14
CA LEU A 194 22.91 9.29 88.73
C LEU A 194 22.78 10.66 89.42
N THR A 195 22.02 11.60 88.84
CA THR A 195 21.75 12.91 89.45
C THR A 195 20.90 12.78 90.71
N ARG A 196 19.89 11.90 90.72
CA ARG A 196 19.09 11.60 91.93
C ARG A 196 19.94 10.93 93.02
N LEU A 197 20.73 9.92 92.65
CA LEU A 197 21.66 9.24 93.56
C LEU A 197 22.68 10.22 94.13
N ARG A 198 23.28 11.10 93.33
CA ARG A 198 24.19 12.16 93.83
C ARG A 198 23.49 13.11 94.79
N ARG A 199 22.23 13.50 94.54
CA ARG A 199 21.46 14.31 95.51
C ARG A 199 21.20 13.56 96.82
N GLN A 200 20.95 12.25 96.76
CA GLN A 200 20.75 11.41 97.95
C GLN A 200 22.06 11.16 98.71
N LEU A 201 23.16 10.91 98.01
CA LEU A 201 24.50 10.69 98.57
C LEU A 201 25.18 11.98 99.06
N ALA A 202 24.83 13.15 98.51
CA ALA A 202 25.24 14.44 99.09
C ALA A 202 24.72 14.64 100.53
N ALA A 203 23.77 13.81 100.99
CA ALA A 203 23.33 13.75 102.37
C ALA A 203 24.12 12.75 103.25
N SER A 204 25.08 11.98 102.71
CA SER A 204 25.91 11.02 103.48
C SER A 204 27.20 10.62 102.74
N THR A 205 28.34 11.15 103.21
CA THR A 205 29.77 10.76 103.05
C THR A 205 30.32 10.19 101.71
N PRO A 206 31.61 10.48 101.36
CA PRO A 206 32.12 10.23 100.02
C PRO A 206 32.60 8.78 99.83
N VAL A 207 32.14 8.14 98.74
CA VAL A 207 32.69 6.87 98.24
C VAL A 207 33.35 7.12 96.88
N VAL A 208 34.58 6.63 96.74
CA VAL A 208 35.39 6.65 95.51
C VAL A 208 34.92 5.53 94.58
N VAL A 209 34.57 5.88 93.33
CA VAL A 209 34.19 4.93 92.27
C VAL A 209 35.33 4.83 91.25
N PRO A 210 35.73 3.62 90.79
CA PRO A 210 36.80 3.47 89.79
C PRO A 210 36.33 3.85 88.38
N SER A 211 37.28 4.29 87.55
CA SER A 211 37.10 4.76 86.17
C SER A 211 36.36 3.78 85.25
N PRO A 212 35.44 4.27 84.38
CA PRO A 212 34.65 3.41 83.51
C PRO A 212 35.37 3.05 82.20
N LYS A 213 34.93 1.93 81.63
CA LYS A 213 35.12 1.51 80.22
C LYS A 213 34.70 2.63 79.24
N PRO A 214 35.17 2.62 77.97
CA PRO A 214 35.01 3.72 77.02
C PRO A 214 33.57 4.29 76.99
N SER A 215 33.48 5.62 77.02
CA SER A 215 32.20 6.33 77.11
C SER A 215 31.27 6.01 75.93
N PRO A 216 29.95 5.84 76.17
CA PRO A 216 28.94 5.60 75.13
C PRO A 216 28.90 6.67 74.03
N SER A 217 29.45 7.87 74.27
CA SER A 217 29.55 8.96 73.30
C SER A 217 30.45 8.65 72.09
N ILE A 218 31.46 7.79 72.20
CA ILE A 218 32.32 7.41 71.06
C ILE A 218 31.59 6.45 70.10
N GLU A 219 30.76 5.54 70.63
CA GLU A 219 29.95 4.63 69.81
C GLU A 219 28.82 5.36 69.08
N VAL A 220 28.15 6.31 69.74
CA VAL A 220 27.13 7.18 69.12
C VAL A 220 27.69 7.95 67.91
N ALA A 221 28.87 8.56 68.06
CA ALA A 221 29.54 9.30 66.97
C ALA A 221 30.01 8.41 65.80
N LYS A 222 30.13 7.09 66.01
CA LYS A 222 30.41 6.12 64.94
C LYS A 222 29.15 5.85 64.12
N TYR A 223 28.03 5.57 64.79
CA TYR A 223 26.74 5.33 64.14
C TYR A 223 26.22 6.58 63.39
N GLU A 224 26.42 7.78 63.94
CA GLU A 224 26.06 9.04 63.27
C GLU A 224 26.77 9.21 61.91
N ARG A 225 28.08 8.91 61.84
CA ARG A 225 28.85 8.96 60.59
C ARG A 225 28.39 7.93 59.56
N GLU A 226 27.97 6.76 60.03
CA GLU A 226 27.50 5.67 59.17
C GLU A 226 26.11 5.98 58.60
N VAL A 227 25.23 6.59 59.40
CA VAL A 227 23.92 7.11 58.95
C VAL A 227 24.09 8.20 57.89
N GLU A 228 24.99 9.17 58.07
CA GLU A 228 25.24 10.22 57.06
C GLU A 228 25.81 9.64 55.74
N LYS A 229 26.70 8.65 55.82
CA LYS A 229 27.18 7.91 54.64
C LYS A 229 26.05 7.18 53.90
N LEU A 230 25.13 6.57 54.63
CA LEU A 230 23.97 5.90 54.03
C LEU A 230 22.97 6.90 53.43
N LYS A 231 22.75 8.05 54.07
CA LYS A 231 21.88 9.12 53.54
C LYS A 231 22.39 9.67 52.22
N THR A 232 23.69 9.96 52.14
CA THR A 232 24.33 10.42 50.90
C THR A 232 24.27 9.36 49.79
N ALA A 233 24.53 8.09 50.11
CA ALA A 233 24.38 7.00 49.15
C ALA A 233 22.93 6.78 48.69
N LEU A 234 21.94 7.03 49.56
CA LEU A 234 20.51 6.94 49.24
C LEU A 234 20.10 8.08 48.29
N ALA A 235 20.54 9.30 48.55
CA ALA A 235 20.26 10.45 47.69
C ALA A 235 20.78 10.23 46.26
N HIS A 236 22.01 9.72 46.11
CA HIS A 236 22.58 9.42 44.79
C HIS A 236 21.85 8.25 44.10
N ALA A 237 21.36 7.26 44.85
CA ALA A 237 20.54 6.18 44.28
C ALA A 237 19.17 6.69 43.78
N GLN A 238 18.54 7.63 44.51
CA GLN A 238 17.28 8.25 44.11
C GLN A 238 17.44 9.11 42.85
N GLU A 239 18.55 9.83 42.72
CA GLU A 239 18.88 10.59 41.51
C GLU A 239 19.01 9.68 40.29
N LYS A 240 19.82 8.61 40.40
CA LYS A 240 19.96 7.61 39.31
C LYS A 240 18.64 6.92 38.96
N LEU A 241 17.77 6.67 39.95
CA LEU A 241 16.45 6.12 39.69
C LEU A 241 15.62 7.09 38.83
N GLY A 242 15.63 8.38 39.17
CA GLY A 242 14.92 9.41 38.42
C GLY A 242 15.47 9.59 36.99
N GLU A 243 16.79 9.48 36.80
CA GLU A 243 17.40 9.47 35.47
C GLU A 243 16.94 8.26 34.65
N ASN A 244 16.99 7.06 35.22
CA ASN A 244 16.55 5.83 34.56
C ASN A 244 15.04 5.88 34.22
N GLU A 245 14.20 6.41 35.10
CA GLU A 245 12.76 6.58 34.86
C GLU A 245 12.50 7.53 33.68
N ARG A 246 13.24 8.65 33.58
CA ARG A 246 13.15 9.57 32.44
C ARG A 246 13.59 8.89 31.14
N SER A 247 14.72 8.19 31.14
CA SER A 247 15.20 7.45 29.95
C SER A 247 14.20 6.37 29.52
N LEU A 248 13.59 5.65 30.46
CA LEU A 248 12.57 4.63 30.15
C LEU A 248 11.33 5.27 29.51
N GLN A 249 10.92 6.44 30.00
CA GLN A 249 9.79 7.17 29.43
C GLN A 249 10.09 7.70 28.02
N GLU A 250 11.30 8.20 27.78
CA GLU A 250 11.76 8.62 26.45
C GLU A 250 11.76 7.46 25.45
N VAL A 251 12.33 6.31 25.82
CA VAL A 251 12.33 5.09 24.99
C VAL A 251 10.89 4.63 24.72
N HIS A 252 10.01 4.66 25.72
CA HIS A 252 8.61 4.30 25.54
C HIS A 252 7.91 5.19 24.49
N THR A 253 8.10 6.51 24.59
CA THR A 253 7.52 7.45 23.62
C THR A 253 8.09 7.26 22.21
N THR A 254 9.40 7.03 22.09
CA THR A 254 10.07 6.81 20.81
C THR A 254 9.59 5.53 20.15
N LEU A 255 9.47 4.44 20.91
CA LEU A 255 8.98 3.15 20.41
C LEU A 255 7.52 3.25 19.96
N ALA A 256 6.67 3.96 20.71
CA ALA A 256 5.28 4.19 20.33
C ALA A 256 5.17 4.96 19.00
N GLN A 257 5.98 6.01 18.84
CA GLN A 257 6.03 6.79 17.61
C GLN A 257 6.52 5.98 16.41
N GLN A 258 7.57 5.17 16.59
CA GLN A 258 8.09 4.31 15.52
C GLN A 258 7.08 3.22 15.11
N ARG A 259 6.37 2.61 16.08
CA ARG A 259 5.28 1.67 15.77
C ARG A 259 4.18 2.33 14.95
N GLN A 260 3.77 3.54 15.33
CA GLN A 260 2.76 4.29 14.58
C GLN A 260 3.21 4.61 13.14
N GLN A 261 4.48 5.00 12.96
CA GLN A 261 5.04 5.24 11.62
C GLN A 261 5.12 3.96 10.77
N ALA A 262 5.54 2.84 11.36
CA ALA A 262 5.59 1.55 10.67
C ALA A 262 4.18 1.07 10.23
N GLU A 263 3.17 1.26 11.08
CA GLU A 263 1.78 0.96 10.75
C GLU A 263 1.25 1.87 9.61
N ALA A 264 1.55 3.17 9.67
CA ALA A 264 1.16 4.11 8.62
C ALA A 264 1.79 3.75 7.26
N GLY A 265 3.09 3.48 7.23
CA GLY A 265 3.79 3.06 6.01
C GLY A 265 3.27 1.72 5.47
N THR A 266 2.90 0.78 6.34
CA THR A 266 2.29 -0.48 5.93
C THR A 266 0.94 -0.26 5.25
N ARG A 267 0.09 0.62 5.81
CA ARG A 267 -1.22 0.97 5.22
C ARG A 267 -1.05 1.62 3.84
N GLU A 268 -0.09 2.53 3.71
CA GLU A 268 0.21 3.19 2.43
C GLU A 268 0.71 2.19 1.37
N LEU A 269 1.59 1.26 1.74
CA LEU A 269 2.07 0.20 0.84
C LEU A 269 0.93 -0.71 0.35
N VAL A 270 -0.01 -1.07 1.23
CA VAL A 270 -1.18 -1.86 0.85
C VAL A 270 -2.04 -1.07 -0.14
N ALA A 271 -2.35 0.20 0.16
CA ALA A 271 -3.16 1.05 -0.70
C ALA A 271 -2.53 1.24 -2.09
N LEU A 272 -1.21 1.48 -2.17
CA LEU A 272 -0.47 1.60 -3.43
C LEU A 272 -0.46 0.30 -4.22
N ARG A 273 -0.24 -0.85 -3.56
CA ARG A 273 -0.27 -2.16 -4.22
C ARG A 273 -1.64 -2.45 -4.81
N GLU A 274 -2.71 -2.17 -4.08
CA GLU A 274 -4.07 -2.31 -4.59
C GLU A 274 -4.35 -1.36 -5.76
N ALA A 275 -3.88 -0.11 -5.71
CA ALA A 275 -4.01 0.84 -6.81
C ALA A 275 -3.30 0.34 -8.09
N VAL A 276 -2.07 -0.17 -7.96
CA VAL A 276 -1.32 -0.75 -9.07
C VAL A 276 -1.99 -2.03 -9.59
N ALA A 277 -2.49 -2.89 -8.71
CA ALA A 277 -3.23 -4.09 -9.10
C ALA A 277 -4.50 -3.74 -9.87
N ARG A 278 -5.25 -2.71 -9.44
CA ARG A 278 -6.42 -2.18 -10.16
C ARG A 278 -6.04 -1.69 -11.56
N GLN A 279 -4.95 -0.94 -11.71
CA GLN A 279 -4.51 -0.48 -13.04
C GLN A 279 -4.07 -1.63 -13.95
N ARG A 280 -3.31 -2.61 -13.43
CA ARG A 280 -2.88 -3.77 -14.22
C ARG A 280 -4.04 -4.61 -14.71
N GLY A 281 -5.06 -4.85 -13.88
CA GLY A 281 -6.21 -5.66 -14.28
C GLY A 281 -7.03 -5.02 -15.41
N VAL A 282 -7.11 -3.68 -15.48
CA VAL A 282 -7.74 -2.99 -16.62
C VAL A 282 -6.95 -3.23 -17.91
N ILE A 283 -5.63 -3.05 -17.88
CA ILE A 283 -4.75 -3.28 -19.05
C ILE A 283 -4.85 -4.75 -19.50
N GLU A 284 -4.89 -5.69 -18.57
CA GLU A 284 -4.99 -7.12 -18.89
C GLU A 284 -6.29 -7.45 -19.64
N VAL A 285 -7.44 -6.93 -19.18
CA VAL A 285 -8.72 -7.14 -19.89
C VAL A 285 -8.71 -6.47 -21.26
N LEU A 286 -8.14 -5.26 -21.37
CA LEU A 286 -8.07 -4.50 -22.63
C LEU A 286 -7.16 -5.14 -23.69
N THR A 287 -6.04 -5.73 -23.27
CA THR A 287 -5.01 -6.24 -24.19
C THR A 287 -5.18 -7.71 -24.57
N THR A 288 -6.07 -8.44 -23.89
CA THR A 288 -6.33 -9.86 -24.18
C THR A 288 -7.25 -10.03 -25.39
N PRO A 289 -6.94 -10.92 -26.35
CA PRO A 289 -7.84 -11.23 -27.47
C PRO A 289 -9.22 -11.71 -27.01
N GLY A 290 -10.28 -11.35 -27.74
CA GLY A 290 -11.66 -11.75 -27.43
C GLY A 290 -12.41 -10.80 -26.49
N LEU A 291 -11.89 -9.59 -26.27
CA LEU A 291 -12.59 -8.51 -25.59
C LEU A 291 -13.90 -8.15 -26.32
N GLN A 292 -15.01 -8.13 -25.57
CA GLN A 292 -16.30 -7.65 -26.03
C GLN A 292 -16.70 -6.43 -25.20
N VAL A 293 -17.11 -5.35 -25.86
CA VAL A 293 -17.63 -4.15 -25.19
C VAL A 293 -19.16 -4.16 -25.29
N ARG A 294 -19.83 -4.13 -24.14
CA ARG A 294 -21.29 -4.16 -24.02
C ARG A 294 -21.79 -2.86 -23.40
N PRO A 295 -22.53 -2.02 -24.14
CA PRO A 295 -23.00 -0.75 -23.64
C PRO A 295 -24.16 -0.93 -22.65
N LEU A 296 -24.14 -0.14 -21.60
CA LEU A 296 -25.21 0.06 -20.63
C LEU A 296 -25.87 1.41 -20.88
N ARG A 297 -27.19 1.40 -21.01
CA ARG A 297 -27.97 2.60 -21.26
C ARG A 297 -28.62 3.11 -19.98
N GLN A 298 -28.89 4.41 -19.96
CA GLN A 298 -29.68 5.07 -18.94
C GLN A 298 -31.00 4.33 -18.69
N ALA A 299 -31.28 4.09 -17.42
CA ALA A 299 -32.55 3.53 -16.93
C ALA A 299 -33.36 4.56 -16.13
N LYS A 300 -32.69 5.50 -15.42
CA LYS A 300 -33.37 6.57 -14.66
C LYS A 300 -33.63 7.77 -15.54
N SER A 301 -34.89 8.15 -15.72
CA SER A 301 -35.27 9.34 -16.50
C SER A 301 -34.68 10.63 -15.93
N GLY A 302 -34.25 11.54 -16.79
CA GLY A 302 -33.73 12.86 -16.40
C GLY A 302 -32.27 12.89 -15.91
N VAL A 303 -31.61 11.74 -15.78
CA VAL A 303 -30.19 11.66 -15.40
C VAL A 303 -29.37 11.03 -16.53
N ALA A 304 -28.62 11.84 -17.28
CA ALA A 304 -27.84 11.39 -18.44
C ALA A 304 -26.65 10.51 -18.02
N THR A 305 -26.91 9.24 -17.71
CA THR A 305 -25.89 8.25 -17.34
C THR A 305 -25.59 7.30 -18.48
N GLN A 306 -24.33 6.92 -18.62
CA GLN A 306 -23.89 5.91 -19.58
C GLN A 306 -22.95 4.93 -18.92
N GLY A 307 -22.80 3.73 -19.49
CA GLY A 307 -21.79 2.81 -19.01
C GLY A 307 -21.42 1.76 -20.04
N HIS A 308 -20.31 1.07 -19.81
CA HIS A 308 -19.81 0.02 -20.67
C HIS A 308 -19.27 -1.11 -19.80
N VAL A 309 -19.55 -2.34 -20.22
CA VAL A 309 -18.95 -3.55 -19.64
C VAL A 309 -18.00 -4.13 -20.68
N LEU A 310 -16.74 -4.20 -20.30
CA LEU A 310 -15.68 -4.86 -21.02
C LEU A 310 -15.64 -6.30 -20.52
N TRP A 311 -15.96 -7.24 -21.38
CA TRP A 311 -16.08 -8.66 -21.05
C TRP A 311 -15.03 -9.47 -21.80
N ASN A 312 -14.31 -10.34 -21.09
CA ASN A 312 -13.45 -11.34 -21.68
C ASN A 312 -13.88 -12.74 -21.25
N ASP A 313 -14.44 -13.50 -22.19
CA ASP A 313 -15.00 -14.82 -21.92
C ASP A 313 -13.93 -15.90 -21.65
N GLN A 314 -12.72 -15.73 -22.21
CA GLN A 314 -11.62 -16.69 -22.03
C GLN A 314 -11.02 -16.62 -20.63
N ARG A 315 -10.90 -15.40 -20.09
CA ARG A 315 -10.37 -15.16 -18.74
C ARG A 315 -11.44 -15.11 -17.66
N LYS A 316 -12.72 -15.13 -18.06
CA LYS A 316 -13.86 -14.87 -17.16
C LYS A 316 -13.60 -13.62 -16.32
N ALA A 317 -13.12 -12.57 -16.99
CA ALA A 317 -12.75 -11.30 -16.38
C ALA A 317 -13.55 -10.18 -17.04
N TRP A 318 -13.89 -9.15 -16.26
CA TRP A 318 -14.66 -8.02 -16.76
C TRP A 318 -14.25 -6.71 -16.08
N VAL A 319 -14.49 -5.62 -16.79
CA VAL A 319 -14.37 -4.26 -16.25
C VAL A 319 -15.65 -3.51 -16.56
N PHE A 320 -16.12 -2.71 -15.62
CA PHE A 320 -17.24 -1.81 -15.82
C PHE A 320 -16.80 -0.36 -15.64
N TYR A 321 -17.30 0.48 -16.54
CA TYR A 321 -17.19 1.92 -16.49
C TYR A 321 -18.59 2.54 -16.53
N ALA A 322 -18.79 3.56 -15.70
CA ALA A 322 -19.96 4.42 -15.66
C ALA A 322 -19.53 5.87 -15.88
N PHE A 323 -20.37 6.64 -16.54
CA PHE A 323 -20.14 8.06 -16.83
C PHE A 323 -21.40 8.87 -16.55
N GLY A 324 -21.23 10.11 -16.09
CA GLY A 324 -22.34 11.01 -15.79
C GLY A 324 -23.16 10.58 -14.57
N MET A 325 -22.59 9.76 -13.69
CA MET A 325 -23.26 9.28 -12.48
C MET A 325 -23.32 10.40 -11.45
N PRO A 326 -24.50 10.73 -10.88
CA PRO A 326 -24.58 11.70 -9.80
C PRO A 326 -23.80 11.24 -8.56
N PRO A 327 -23.24 12.16 -7.77
CA PRO A 327 -22.58 11.82 -6.52
C PRO A 327 -23.54 11.05 -5.61
N ALA A 328 -23.04 9.98 -4.98
CA ALA A 328 -23.84 9.18 -4.09
C ALA A 328 -24.21 10.00 -2.84
N PRO A 329 -25.49 10.06 -2.44
CA PRO A 329 -25.89 10.70 -1.18
C PRO A 329 -25.22 10.02 0.03
N GLU A 330 -25.12 10.75 1.15
CA GLU A 330 -24.54 10.20 2.38
C GLU A 330 -25.24 8.90 2.81
N GLY A 331 -24.45 7.87 3.13
CA GLY A 331 -24.96 6.55 3.49
C GLY A 331 -25.46 5.69 2.32
N LYS A 332 -25.22 6.10 1.06
CA LYS A 332 -25.56 5.33 -0.14
C LYS A 332 -24.34 5.06 -1.02
N GLU A 333 -24.43 4.02 -1.82
CA GLU A 333 -23.38 3.60 -2.76
C GLU A 333 -24.03 2.96 -4.01
N TYR A 334 -23.37 3.04 -5.17
CA TYR A 334 -23.88 2.36 -6.35
C TYR A 334 -23.43 0.91 -6.38
N GLN A 335 -24.34 0.02 -6.75
CA GLN A 335 -24.08 -1.41 -6.86
C GLN A 335 -24.33 -1.89 -8.28
N VAL A 336 -23.37 -2.62 -8.82
CA VAL A 336 -23.44 -3.30 -10.12
C VAL A 336 -23.96 -4.71 -9.92
N TRP A 337 -24.89 -5.13 -10.77
CA TRP A 337 -25.56 -6.42 -10.71
C TRP A 337 -25.37 -7.20 -11.99
N PHE A 338 -25.07 -8.49 -11.84
CA PHE A 338 -25.18 -9.48 -12.90
C PHE A 338 -26.54 -10.15 -12.84
N MET A 339 -27.32 -9.97 -13.90
CA MET A 339 -28.62 -10.61 -14.05
C MET A 339 -28.40 -11.98 -14.68
N THR A 340 -28.44 -13.02 -13.86
CA THR A 340 -28.27 -14.41 -14.31
C THR A 340 -29.61 -15.02 -14.68
N ASP A 341 -29.60 -16.04 -15.55
CA ASP A 341 -30.81 -16.76 -15.94
C ASP A 341 -31.32 -17.77 -14.89
N LYS A 342 -30.48 -18.19 -13.95
CA LYS A 342 -30.84 -19.20 -12.93
C LYS A 342 -30.96 -18.65 -11.50
N GLU A 343 -30.07 -17.76 -11.08
CA GLU A 343 -30.03 -17.24 -9.69
C GLU A 343 -30.61 -15.82 -9.56
N GLY A 344 -30.94 -15.17 -10.69
CA GLY A 344 -31.38 -13.79 -10.71
C GLY A 344 -30.22 -12.80 -10.49
N PRO A 345 -30.47 -11.64 -9.86
CA PRO A 345 -29.44 -10.62 -9.66
C PRO A 345 -28.37 -11.07 -8.66
N VAL A 346 -27.11 -11.06 -9.08
CA VAL A 346 -25.93 -11.32 -8.25
C VAL A 346 -25.10 -10.05 -8.16
N SER A 347 -24.65 -9.69 -6.96
CA SER A 347 -23.77 -8.54 -6.75
C SER A 347 -22.45 -8.73 -7.50
N ALA A 348 -22.14 -7.79 -8.40
CA ALA A 348 -20.95 -7.79 -9.23
C ALA A 348 -19.89 -6.81 -8.70
N GLY A 349 -20.29 -5.78 -7.96
CA GLY A 349 -19.36 -4.88 -7.28
C GLY A 349 -20.03 -3.60 -6.80
N LEU A 350 -19.33 -2.87 -5.95
CA LEU A 350 -19.74 -1.56 -5.43
C LEU A 350 -18.82 -0.48 -5.98
N PHE A 351 -19.36 0.71 -6.20
CA PHE A 351 -18.55 1.88 -6.55
C PHE A 351 -19.21 3.18 -6.09
N SER A 352 -18.33 4.18 -5.91
CA SER A 352 -18.70 5.57 -5.74
C SER A 352 -18.11 6.37 -6.91
N PRO A 353 -18.92 7.15 -7.65
CA PRO A 353 -18.41 8.01 -8.70
C PRO A 353 -17.42 9.03 -8.14
N ASP A 354 -16.41 9.38 -8.94
CA ASP A 354 -15.52 10.49 -8.64
C ASP A 354 -16.18 11.86 -8.86
N GLN A 355 -15.38 12.93 -8.73
CA GLN A 355 -15.87 14.30 -8.88
C GLN A 355 -16.38 14.62 -10.30
N ASP A 356 -15.94 13.86 -11.30
CA ASP A 356 -16.37 13.98 -12.70
C ASP A 356 -17.58 13.09 -13.01
N GLY A 357 -18.12 12.38 -12.00
CA GLY A 357 -19.24 11.46 -12.14
C GLY A 357 -18.84 10.16 -12.85
N VAL A 358 -17.55 9.81 -12.86
CA VAL A 358 -17.04 8.57 -13.43
C VAL A 358 -16.96 7.49 -12.36
N GLY A 359 -17.53 6.34 -12.64
CA GLY A 359 -17.50 5.17 -11.78
C GLY A 359 -16.73 4.02 -12.42
N GLN A 360 -15.85 3.36 -11.67
CA GLN A 360 -15.09 2.21 -12.14
C GLN A 360 -15.33 1.01 -11.20
N VAL A 361 -15.63 -0.15 -11.79
CA VAL A 361 -15.54 -1.44 -11.09
C VAL A 361 -14.64 -2.36 -11.90
N LEU A 362 -13.56 -2.82 -11.26
CA LEU A 362 -12.78 -3.94 -11.74
C LEU A 362 -13.03 -5.10 -10.78
N ALA A 363 -13.71 -6.15 -11.26
CA ALA A 363 -13.95 -7.33 -10.45
C ALA A 363 -13.68 -8.59 -11.28
N ALA A 364 -13.09 -9.59 -10.63
CA ALA A 364 -13.18 -10.94 -11.15
C ALA A 364 -14.67 -11.35 -11.19
N THR A 365 -15.09 -12.09 -12.21
CA THR A 365 -16.44 -12.65 -12.21
C THR A 365 -16.59 -13.50 -10.95
N PRO A 366 -17.63 -13.31 -10.09
CA PRO A 366 -17.71 -14.02 -8.83
C PRO A 366 -17.57 -15.52 -9.08
N SER A 367 -16.70 -16.21 -8.36
CA SER A 367 -16.39 -17.63 -8.61
C SER A 367 -17.58 -18.56 -8.33
N ARG A 368 -18.69 -18.03 -7.82
CA ARG A 368 -19.85 -18.74 -7.28
C ARG A 368 -21.16 -18.06 -7.70
N PHE A 369 -21.49 -18.14 -8.97
CA PHE A 369 -22.89 -18.02 -9.40
C PHE A 369 -23.19 -19.07 -10.46
N HIS A 370 -24.44 -19.50 -10.51
CA HIS A 370 -24.93 -20.49 -11.45
C HIS A 370 -25.71 -19.82 -12.59
N GLY A 371 -25.39 -20.17 -13.84
CA GLY A 371 -26.10 -19.68 -15.02
C GLY A 371 -25.32 -18.68 -15.87
N ASP A 372 -25.87 -18.33 -17.03
CA ASP A 372 -25.29 -17.34 -17.94
C ASP A 372 -25.70 -15.94 -17.49
N ILE A 373 -24.76 -14.99 -17.55
CA ILE A 373 -25.09 -13.58 -17.32
C ILE A 373 -25.79 -13.05 -18.58
N ARG A 374 -27.04 -12.61 -18.43
CA ARG A 374 -27.89 -12.11 -19.53
C ARG A 374 -27.89 -10.60 -19.63
N ALA A 375 -27.68 -9.91 -18.50
CA ALA A 375 -27.66 -8.47 -18.45
C ALA A 375 -26.83 -7.97 -17.26
N VAL A 376 -26.46 -6.70 -17.34
CA VAL A 376 -25.86 -5.95 -16.25
C VAL A 376 -26.78 -4.77 -15.91
N ALA A 377 -26.90 -4.47 -14.62
CA ALA A 377 -27.67 -3.33 -14.13
C ALA A 377 -26.91 -2.59 -13.02
N VAL A 378 -27.24 -1.32 -12.81
CA VAL A 378 -26.68 -0.51 -11.72
C VAL A 378 -27.80 0.15 -10.95
N THR A 379 -27.77 0.03 -9.63
CA THR A 379 -28.73 0.66 -8.72
C THR A 379 -28.03 1.48 -7.64
N LEU A 380 -28.74 2.42 -7.03
CA LEU A 380 -28.27 3.18 -5.87
C LEU A 380 -28.78 2.54 -4.58
N GLU A 381 -27.89 1.89 -3.82
CA GLU A 381 -28.21 1.09 -2.64
C GLU A 381 -27.67 1.75 -1.36
N PRO A 382 -28.04 1.27 -0.16
CA PRO A 382 -27.35 1.64 1.08
C PRO A 382 -25.85 1.31 1.03
N ALA A 383 -25.03 2.09 1.75
CA ALA A 383 -23.59 1.87 1.83
C ALA A 383 -23.25 0.43 2.26
N GLY A 384 -22.29 -0.21 1.57
CA GLY A 384 -21.98 -1.63 1.76
C GLY A 384 -22.84 -2.59 0.92
N GLY A 385 -23.82 -2.08 0.18
CA GLY A 385 -24.64 -2.84 -0.75
C GLY A 385 -25.67 -3.76 -0.09
N LEU A 386 -26.44 -4.45 -0.92
CA LEU A 386 -27.44 -5.42 -0.49
C LEU A 386 -27.27 -6.75 -1.26
N PRO A 387 -27.89 -7.85 -0.78
CA PRO A 387 -27.90 -9.12 -1.50
C PRO A 387 -28.87 -9.14 -2.68
N LYS A 388 -29.81 -8.19 -2.76
CA LYS A 388 -30.77 -8.03 -3.86
C LYS A 388 -30.96 -6.54 -4.17
N PRO A 389 -31.19 -6.18 -5.45
CA PRO A 389 -31.42 -4.79 -5.83
C PRO A 389 -32.71 -4.27 -5.19
N SER A 390 -32.63 -3.12 -4.55
CA SER A 390 -33.76 -2.45 -3.87
C SER A 390 -33.91 -1.00 -4.30
N GLY A 391 -32.81 -0.38 -4.71
CA GLY A 391 -32.73 1.02 -5.08
C GLY A 391 -33.19 1.32 -6.50
N GLU A 392 -33.15 2.62 -6.83
CA GLU A 392 -33.44 3.10 -8.17
C GLU A 392 -32.36 2.62 -9.16
N MET A 393 -32.79 2.21 -10.35
CA MET A 393 -31.90 1.73 -11.41
C MET A 393 -31.44 2.89 -12.30
N TYR A 394 -30.14 3.04 -12.42
CA TYR A 394 -29.52 4.10 -13.22
C TYR A 394 -29.03 3.59 -14.58
N LEU A 395 -28.51 2.37 -14.64
CA LEU A 395 -27.99 1.78 -15.88
C LEU A 395 -28.51 0.36 -16.08
N ARG A 396 -28.72 -0.02 -17.34
CA ARG A 396 -29.03 -1.40 -17.75
C ARG A 396 -28.57 -1.70 -19.17
N GLY A 397 -28.13 -2.94 -19.42
CA GLY A 397 -27.73 -3.41 -20.74
C GLY A 397 -27.61 -4.93 -20.79
N SER A 398 -27.82 -5.52 -21.96
CA SER A 398 -27.70 -6.97 -22.21
C SER A 398 -26.26 -7.36 -22.56
N LEU A 399 -25.84 -8.56 -22.13
CA LEU A 399 -24.57 -9.16 -22.52
C LEU A 399 -24.69 -10.05 -23.75
#